data_AF-L7E6G9-F1
#
_entry.id   AF-L7E6G9-F1
#
_cell.length_a   1.000
_cell.length_b   1.000
_cell.length_c   1.000
_cell.angle_alpha   90.00
_cell.angle_beta   90.00
_cell.angle_gamma   90.00
#
_symmetry.space_group_name_H-M   'P 1'
#
loop_
_entity.id
_entity.type
_entity.pdbx_description
1 polymer ?
#
loop_
_entity_poly.entity_id
_entity_poly.type
_entity_poly.pdbx_seq_one_letter_code
_entity_poly.pdbx_strand_id
1 'polypeptide(L)'
;MQIHLDTLKRNLEGIQGGLKTFKFFQEQQQNIETLQSSIEVIYLLPSEILRNCGVIKNFLQDFCQTITFPDKLIEPYNTSRTQANTVESKVQELNTSLIEIKDQIKSLEEQSKKTEIWLKKLLETEVSGKIETLLERIYTAQGELERQQENNGESINSLWDEVRQIDEDSQKIFTEYIEFLSGLAMRGAGLDSEICNFADNLISQITEYPILKGPIKYSLTIPARHEARENSPAGLIRVGFPEWTIWTLPLVISEYGYILVRKIPALRQYIDGAEPKNRHLVVDAFATFILGPAYACAVILLRLDIQGPKQMPSALERYSVILTMLNRMNEHALGKGLDPYSEIIKQLENAWQEYIQQTGSSISCLSDDQTIKEKVEQVWNTFKDVTFVLYPHGEWINIRDDWQNKIKDPNLNIGQDLRHILNGAWNERLKNHQDIDIIAETAISLWKGLTSKTQRESQKSAKQHSSMSSIKKNK
;
A
#
# COMPACT_ATOMS: atom_id res chain seq x y z
N MET A 1 -34.54 -14.54 -22.06
CA MET A 1 -34.54 -13.76 -20.82
C MET A 1 -34.51 -14.65 -19.58
N GLN A 2 -35.54 -15.45 -19.30
CA GLN A 2 -35.58 -16.36 -18.15
C GLN A 2 -34.33 -17.25 -18.01
N ILE A 3 -33.94 -17.95 -19.08
CA ILE A 3 -32.73 -18.80 -19.12
C ILE A 3 -31.46 -18.01 -18.75
N HIS A 4 -31.37 -16.74 -19.17
CA HIS A 4 -30.22 -15.87 -18.88
C HIS A 4 -30.18 -15.50 -17.39
N LEU A 5 -31.31 -15.07 -16.84
CA LEU A 5 -31.47 -14.76 -15.42
C LEU A 5 -31.18 -15.97 -14.52
N ASP A 6 -31.67 -17.16 -14.88
CA ASP A 6 -31.38 -18.41 -14.16
C ASP A 6 -29.89 -18.80 -14.20
N THR A 7 -29.19 -18.41 -15.27
CA THR A 7 -27.75 -18.66 -15.41
C THR A 7 -26.95 -17.68 -14.56
N LEU A 8 -27.28 -16.38 -14.62
CA LEU A 8 -26.66 -15.35 -13.78
C LEU A 8 -26.85 -15.64 -12.29
N LYS A 9 -28.08 -15.99 -11.89
CA LYS A 9 -28.40 -16.39 -10.52
C LYS A 9 -27.49 -17.51 -10.02
N ARG A 10 -27.43 -18.63 -10.76
CA ARG A 10 -26.59 -19.78 -10.37
C ARG A 10 -25.12 -19.42 -10.26
N ASN A 11 -24.60 -18.60 -11.16
CA ASN A 11 -23.21 -18.16 -11.12
C ASN A 11 -22.93 -17.25 -9.91
N LEU A 12 -23.81 -16.29 -9.62
CA LEU A 12 -23.71 -15.40 -8.47
C LEU A 12 -23.80 -16.16 -7.14
N GLU A 13 -24.73 -17.12 -7.02
CA GLU A 13 -24.83 -18.03 -5.88
C GLU A 13 -23.56 -18.88 -5.73
N GLY A 14 -22.97 -19.33 -6.84
CA GLY A 14 -21.69 -20.05 -6.85
C GLY A 14 -20.53 -19.20 -6.31
N ILE A 15 -20.41 -17.95 -6.75
CA ILE A 15 -19.41 -17.00 -6.23
C ILE A 15 -19.63 -16.78 -4.73
N GLN A 16 -20.88 -16.53 -4.30
CA GLN A 16 -21.21 -16.34 -2.90
C GLN A 16 -20.86 -17.58 -2.05
N GLY A 17 -21.09 -18.79 -2.57
CA GLY A 17 -20.68 -20.04 -1.95
C GLY A 17 -19.16 -20.22 -1.86
N GLY A 18 -18.43 -19.85 -2.92
CA GLY A 18 -16.97 -19.83 -2.95
C GLY A 18 -16.35 -18.88 -1.93
N LEU A 19 -16.92 -17.69 -1.78
CA LEU A 19 -16.51 -16.70 -0.77
C LEU A 19 -16.69 -17.23 0.66
N LYS A 20 -17.80 -17.95 0.94
CA LYS A 20 -18.06 -18.58 2.24
C LYS A 20 -17.11 -19.74 2.56
N THR A 21 -16.51 -20.35 1.54
CA THR A 21 -15.65 -21.54 1.67
C THR A 21 -14.17 -21.24 1.47
N PHE A 22 -13.78 -19.96 1.41
CA PHE A 22 -12.41 -19.55 1.12
C PHE A 22 -11.42 -20.05 2.20
N LYS A 23 -10.71 -21.15 1.91
CA LYS A 23 -9.79 -21.87 2.83
C LYS A 23 -8.33 -21.40 2.81
N PHE A 24 -7.96 -20.51 1.87
CA PHE A 24 -6.56 -20.10 1.66
C PHE A 24 -5.85 -19.63 2.95
N PHE A 25 -6.54 -18.87 3.81
CA PHE A 25 -5.98 -18.39 5.06
C PHE A 25 -5.78 -19.50 6.12
N GLN A 26 -6.59 -20.56 6.09
CA GLN A 26 -6.42 -21.70 7.01
C GLN A 26 -5.12 -22.45 6.72
N GLU A 27 -4.77 -22.63 5.44
CA GLU A 27 -3.51 -23.27 5.05
C GLU A 27 -2.29 -22.40 5.41
N GLN A 28 -2.36 -21.08 5.18
CA GLN A 28 -1.29 -20.16 5.58
C GLN A 28 -1.11 -20.10 7.10
N GLN A 29 -2.20 -20.12 7.86
CA GLN A 29 -2.14 -20.16 9.32
C GLN A 29 -1.51 -21.47 9.83
N GLN A 30 -1.87 -22.62 9.24
CA GLN A 30 -1.27 -23.91 9.56
C GLN A 30 0.25 -23.92 9.30
N ASN A 31 0.69 -23.30 8.20
CA ASN A 31 2.11 -23.17 7.89
C ASN A 31 2.84 -22.30 8.94
N ILE A 32 2.25 -21.19 9.37
CA ILE A 32 2.84 -20.33 10.42
C ILE A 32 2.94 -21.07 11.75
N GLU A 33 1.90 -21.80 12.16
CA GLU A 33 1.89 -22.62 13.40
C GLU A 33 2.96 -23.72 13.35
N THR A 34 3.17 -24.33 12.18
CA THR A 34 4.22 -25.34 11.97
C THR A 34 5.63 -24.72 12.08
N LEU A 35 5.81 -23.52 11.53
CA LEU A 35 7.07 -22.78 11.55
C LEU A 35 7.43 -22.32 12.97
N GLN A 36 6.44 -21.86 13.74
CA GLN A 36 6.59 -21.58 15.17
C GLN A 36 7.03 -22.79 15.96
N SER A 37 6.33 -23.91 15.79
CA SER A 37 6.64 -25.17 16.47
C SER A 37 8.08 -25.60 16.19
N SER A 38 8.53 -25.45 14.95
CA SER A 38 9.90 -25.77 14.53
C SER A 38 10.94 -24.87 15.21
N ILE A 39 10.64 -23.57 15.37
CA ILE A 39 11.55 -22.62 16.01
C ILE A 39 11.59 -22.79 17.53
N GLU A 40 10.49 -23.15 18.18
CA GLU A 40 10.49 -23.45 19.61
C GLU A 40 11.43 -24.61 19.95
N VAL A 41 11.50 -25.62 19.09
CA VAL A 41 12.46 -26.73 19.23
C VAL A 41 13.91 -26.25 19.07
N ILE A 42 14.18 -25.40 18.07
CA ILE A 42 15.52 -24.88 17.79
C ILE A 42 15.99 -23.89 18.88
N TYR A 43 15.08 -23.13 19.47
CA TYR A 43 15.37 -22.08 20.46
C TYR A 43 16.02 -22.60 21.74
N LEU A 44 15.84 -23.87 22.07
CA LEU A 44 16.43 -24.48 23.28
C LEU A 44 17.92 -24.84 23.10
N LEU A 45 18.36 -25.10 21.87
CA LEU A 45 19.72 -25.58 21.57
C LEU A 45 20.84 -24.56 21.91
N PRO A 46 20.72 -23.25 21.59
CA PRO A 46 21.76 -22.28 21.95
C PRO A 46 22.01 -22.19 23.46
N SER A 47 20.95 -22.26 24.27
CA SER A 47 21.07 -22.16 25.73
C SER A 47 21.82 -23.35 26.32
N GLU A 48 21.59 -24.55 25.78
CA GLU A 48 22.25 -25.77 26.20
C GLU A 48 23.72 -25.81 25.75
N ILE A 49 24.02 -25.35 24.53
CA ILE A 49 25.40 -25.23 24.02
C ILE A 49 26.19 -24.19 24.83
N LEU A 50 25.60 -23.02 25.14
CA LEU A 50 26.24 -22.01 25.98
C LEU A 50 26.52 -22.53 27.39
N ARG A 51 25.57 -23.26 27.98
CA ARG A 51 25.76 -23.91 29.29
C ARG A 51 26.96 -24.87 29.26
N ASN A 52 27.04 -25.72 28.24
CA ASN A 52 28.13 -26.68 28.10
C ASN A 52 29.48 -25.99 27.83
N CYS A 53 29.51 -24.93 27.02
CA CYS A 53 30.73 -24.12 26.80
C CYS A 53 31.19 -23.43 28.09
N GLY A 54 30.26 -22.93 28.90
CA GLY A 54 30.55 -22.34 30.22
C GLY A 54 31.14 -23.37 31.19
N VAL A 55 30.61 -24.59 31.22
CA VAL A 55 31.16 -25.69 32.03
C VAL A 55 32.59 -26.03 31.59
N ILE A 56 32.85 -26.13 30.28
CA ILE A 56 34.21 -26.40 29.75
C ILE A 56 35.17 -25.26 30.12
N LYS A 57 34.73 -24.00 30.02
CA LYS A 57 35.53 -22.82 30.36
C LYS A 57 35.89 -22.79 31.84
N ASN A 58 34.93 -23.05 32.71
CA ASN A 58 35.15 -23.12 34.16
C ASN A 58 36.08 -24.28 34.52
N PHE A 59 35.87 -25.46 33.93
CA PHE A 59 36.77 -26.60 34.10
C PHE A 59 38.20 -26.28 33.66
N LEU A 60 38.37 -25.68 32.48
CA LEU A 60 39.68 -25.26 31.96
C LEU A 60 40.34 -24.18 32.84
N GLN A 61 39.55 -23.33 33.49
CA GLN A 61 40.04 -22.29 34.39
C GLN A 61 40.45 -22.85 35.76
N ASP A 62 39.63 -23.71 36.35
CA ASP A 62 39.90 -24.39 37.62
C ASP A 62 41.10 -25.35 37.48
N PHE A 63 41.17 -26.09 36.38
CA PHE A 63 42.29 -26.98 36.07
C PHE A 63 43.63 -26.21 35.99
N CYS A 64 43.62 -24.99 35.43
CA CYS A 64 44.79 -24.11 35.40
C CYS A 64 45.19 -23.53 36.75
N GLN A 65 44.26 -23.37 37.68
CA GLN A 65 44.59 -22.90 39.03
C GLN A 65 45.16 -24.02 39.91
N THR A 66 44.92 -25.29 39.55
CA THR A 66 45.24 -26.45 40.39
C THR A 66 46.54 -27.16 39.96
N ILE A 67 47.01 -26.97 38.72
CA ILE A 67 48.14 -27.73 38.16
C ILE A 67 49.17 -26.79 37.50
N THR A 68 50.45 -26.98 37.83
CA THR A 68 51.58 -26.34 37.14
C THR A 68 51.77 -27.01 35.78
N PHE A 69 51.51 -26.28 34.70
CA PHE A 69 51.59 -26.84 33.35
C PHE A 69 53.04 -27.03 32.86
N PRO A 70 53.37 -28.18 32.25
CA PRO A 70 54.55 -28.31 31.40
C PRO A 70 54.40 -27.40 30.16
N ASP A 71 55.48 -26.73 29.74
CA ASP A 71 55.48 -25.78 28.60
C ASP A 71 54.83 -26.34 27.32
N LYS A 72 54.92 -27.66 27.10
CA LYS A 72 54.37 -28.36 25.93
C LYS A 72 52.83 -28.41 25.88
N LEU A 73 52.12 -28.07 26.95
CA LEU A 73 50.65 -28.12 27.02
C LEU A 73 49.99 -26.72 26.98
N ILE A 74 50.79 -25.65 27.03
CA ILE A 74 50.31 -24.26 27.02
C ILE A 74 49.69 -23.89 25.66
N GLU A 75 50.31 -24.28 24.55
CA GLU A 75 49.81 -23.99 23.21
C GLU A 75 48.50 -24.72 22.89
N PRO A 76 48.35 -26.05 23.10
CA PRO A 76 47.07 -26.74 22.95
C PRO A 76 45.95 -26.11 23.78
N TYR A 77 46.23 -25.71 25.02
CA TYR A 77 45.26 -25.03 25.89
C TYR A 77 44.78 -23.69 25.30
N ASN A 78 45.70 -22.85 24.84
CA ASN A 78 45.37 -21.55 24.24
C ASN A 78 44.54 -21.73 22.96
N THR A 79 44.84 -22.75 22.15
CA THR A 79 44.04 -23.11 20.97
C THR A 79 42.63 -23.54 21.35
N SER A 80 42.46 -24.44 22.33
CA SER A 80 41.14 -24.87 22.80
C SER A 80 40.33 -23.73 23.42
N ARG A 81 40.97 -22.82 24.17
CA ARG A 81 40.32 -21.62 24.72
C ARG A 81 39.85 -20.66 23.63
N THR A 82 40.67 -20.44 22.60
CA THR A 82 40.32 -19.59 21.44
C THR A 82 39.16 -20.19 20.65
N GLN A 83 39.15 -21.51 20.46
CA GLN A 83 38.04 -22.22 19.82
C GLN A 83 36.75 -22.10 20.65
N ALA A 84 36.83 -22.27 21.97
CA ALA A 84 35.67 -22.13 22.86
C ALA A 84 35.07 -20.71 22.81
N ASN A 85 35.90 -19.66 22.83
CA ASN A 85 35.43 -18.27 22.69
C ASN A 85 34.79 -18.01 21.30
N THR A 86 35.35 -18.62 20.24
CA THR A 86 34.79 -18.51 18.88
C THR A 86 33.42 -19.17 18.78
N VAL A 87 33.25 -20.35 19.40
CA VAL A 87 31.96 -21.04 19.48
C VAL A 87 30.95 -20.21 20.29
N GLU A 88 31.35 -19.69 21.45
CA GLU A 88 30.51 -18.81 22.29
C GLU A 88 30.00 -17.60 21.49
N SER A 89 30.89 -16.90 20.78
CA SER A 89 30.52 -15.75 19.93
C SER A 89 29.54 -16.13 18.82
N LYS A 90 29.77 -17.25 18.11
CA LYS A 90 28.86 -17.70 17.04
C LYS A 90 27.50 -18.13 17.59
N VAL A 91 27.46 -18.75 18.77
CA VAL A 91 26.20 -19.14 19.41
C VAL A 91 25.42 -17.92 19.89
N GLN A 92 26.10 -16.86 20.36
CA GLN A 92 25.46 -15.58 20.68
C GLN A 92 24.87 -14.89 19.45
N GLU A 93 25.58 -14.90 18.31
CA GLU A 93 25.09 -14.40 17.02
C GLU A 93 23.84 -15.17 16.58
N LEU A 94 23.89 -16.51 16.58
CA LEU A 94 22.73 -17.37 16.29
C LEU A 94 21.55 -17.10 17.21
N ASN A 95 21.79 -16.92 18.51
CA ASN A 95 20.72 -16.62 19.47
C ASN A 95 20.06 -15.26 19.18
N THR A 96 20.86 -14.28 18.76
CA THR A 96 20.35 -12.97 18.35
C THR A 96 19.47 -13.10 17.09
N SER A 97 19.94 -13.81 16.07
CA SER A 97 19.16 -14.07 14.86
C SER A 97 17.87 -14.86 15.15
N LEU A 98 17.89 -15.83 16.06
CA LEU A 98 16.70 -16.60 16.45
C LEU A 98 15.65 -15.73 17.16
N ILE A 99 16.09 -14.78 18.01
CA ILE A 99 15.18 -13.81 18.63
C ILE A 99 14.54 -12.91 17.56
N GLU A 100 15.33 -12.42 16.59
CA GLU A 100 14.83 -11.60 15.50
C GLU A 100 13.81 -12.36 14.64
N ILE A 101 14.09 -13.61 14.28
CA ILE A 101 13.17 -14.47 13.52
C ILE A 101 11.87 -14.70 14.31
N LYS A 102 11.96 -14.96 15.62
CA LYS A 102 10.77 -15.16 16.47
C LYS A 102 9.89 -13.92 16.53
N ASP A 103 10.50 -12.74 16.65
CA ASP A 103 9.78 -11.47 16.63
C ASP A 103 9.14 -11.19 15.27
N GLN A 104 9.82 -11.53 14.17
CA GLN A 104 9.26 -11.44 12.80
C GLN A 104 8.05 -12.35 12.62
N ILE A 105 8.11 -13.61 13.08
CA ILE A 105 7.00 -14.55 12.97
C ILE A 105 5.78 -14.08 13.75
N LYS A 106 5.99 -13.56 14.97
CA LYS A 106 4.91 -12.99 15.75
C LYS A 106 4.26 -11.79 15.05
N SER A 107 5.06 -10.95 14.39
CA SER A 107 4.55 -9.85 13.56
C SER A 107 3.74 -10.37 12.37
N LEU A 108 4.22 -11.41 11.68
CA LEU A 108 3.51 -12.05 10.56
C LEU A 108 2.18 -12.66 10.97
N GLU A 109 2.11 -13.30 12.15
CA GLU A 109 0.86 -13.82 12.70
C GLU A 109 -0.18 -12.74 12.95
N GLU A 110 0.25 -11.64 13.58
CA GLU A 110 -0.66 -10.55 13.92
C GLU A 110 -1.17 -9.88 12.64
N GLN A 111 -0.31 -9.71 11.64
CA GLN A 111 -0.70 -9.23 10.31
C GLN A 111 -1.66 -10.20 9.63
N SER A 112 -1.36 -11.50 9.63
CA SER A 112 -2.21 -12.54 9.04
C SER A 112 -3.63 -12.54 9.64
N LYS A 113 -3.74 -12.52 10.97
CA LYS A 113 -5.04 -12.45 11.67
C LYS A 113 -5.82 -11.17 11.36
N LYS A 114 -5.13 -10.03 11.28
CA LYS A 114 -5.76 -8.74 10.90
C LYS A 114 -6.28 -8.80 9.47
N THR A 115 -5.49 -9.35 8.55
CA THR A 115 -5.87 -9.54 7.15
C THR A 115 -7.07 -10.48 7.03
N GLU A 116 -7.08 -11.60 7.75
CA GLU A 116 -8.21 -12.54 7.74
C GLU A 116 -9.52 -11.89 8.21
N ILE A 117 -9.50 -11.22 9.37
CA ILE A 117 -10.68 -10.53 9.91
C ILE A 117 -11.18 -9.47 8.95
N TRP A 118 -10.25 -8.69 8.36
CA TRP A 118 -10.60 -7.68 7.37
C TRP A 118 -11.22 -8.30 6.12
N LEU A 119 -10.59 -9.33 5.58
CA LEU A 119 -11.00 -9.99 4.34
C LEU A 119 -12.37 -10.61 4.49
N LYS A 120 -12.63 -11.26 5.63
CA LYS A 120 -13.96 -11.74 5.99
C LYS A 120 -14.98 -10.61 5.98
N LYS A 121 -14.69 -9.50 6.65
CA LYS A 121 -15.58 -8.33 6.69
C LYS A 121 -15.81 -7.75 5.30
N LEU A 122 -14.76 -7.59 4.49
CA LEU A 122 -14.83 -7.05 3.13
C LEU A 122 -15.74 -7.90 2.23
N LEU A 123 -15.50 -9.21 2.23
CA LEU A 123 -16.24 -10.16 1.42
C LEU A 123 -17.70 -10.29 1.89
N GLU A 124 -17.95 -10.23 3.20
CA GLU A 124 -19.30 -10.28 3.77
C GLU A 124 -20.08 -8.99 3.56
N THR A 125 -19.49 -7.80 3.74
CA THR A 125 -20.28 -6.55 3.71
C THR A 125 -20.38 -5.93 2.33
N GLU A 126 -19.29 -5.94 1.55
CA GLU A 126 -19.23 -5.19 0.29
C GLU A 126 -19.55 -6.08 -0.91
N VAL A 127 -18.90 -7.24 -1.02
CA VAL A 127 -19.11 -8.16 -2.15
C VAL A 127 -20.42 -8.92 -2.00
N SER A 128 -20.66 -9.56 -0.85
CA SER A 128 -21.89 -10.34 -0.64
C SER A 128 -23.13 -9.45 -0.66
N GLY A 129 -23.09 -8.25 -0.07
CA GLY A 129 -24.22 -7.32 -0.12
C GLY A 129 -24.60 -6.88 -1.53
N LYS A 130 -23.61 -6.72 -2.43
CA LYS A 130 -23.88 -6.41 -3.84
C LYS A 130 -24.39 -7.61 -4.63
N ILE A 131 -23.88 -8.80 -4.34
CA ILE A 131 -24.44 -10.04 -4.88
C ILE A 131 -25.90 -10.20 -4.44
N GLU A 132 -26.21 -9.96 -3.18
CA GLU A 132 -27.59 -10.00 -2.65
C GLU A 132 -28.48 -8.98 -3.36
N THR A 133 -28.01 -7.74 -3.54
CA THR A 133 -28.74 -6.71 -4.30
C THR A 133 -29.01 -7.14 -5.76
N LEU A 134 -28.04 -7.78 -6.43
CA LEU A 134 -28.24 -8.30 -7.78
C LEU A 134 -29.19 -9.49 -7.81
N LEU A 135 -29.12 -10.38 -6.82
CA LEU A 135 -30.06 -11.50 -6.69
C LEU A 135 -31.49 -10.98 -6.51
N GLU A 136 -31.70 -9.97 -5.65
CA GLU A 136 -33.01 -9.32 -5.47
C GLU A 136 -33.54 -8.72 -6.78
N ARG A 137 -32.68 -8.06 -7.56
CA ARG A 137 -33.03 -7.54 -8.90
C ARG A 137 -33.38 -8.66 -9.88
N ILE A 138 -32.63 -9.77 -9.87
CA ILE A 138 -32.94 -10.95 -10.68
C ILE A 138 -34.30 -11.52 -10.30
N TYR A 139 -34.59 -11.71 -9.01
CA TYR A 139 -35.88 -12.21 -8.54
C TYR A 139 -37.03 -11.30 -8.96
N THR A 140 -36.84 -9.98 -8.88
CA THR A 140 -37.83 -8.99 -9.30
C THR A 140 -38.09 -9.10 -10.81
N ALA A 141 -37.03 -9.13 -11.63
CA ALA A 141 -37.13 -9.25 -13.08
C ALA A 141 -37.79 -10.58 -13.52
N GLN A 142 -37.52 -11.68 -12.80
CA GLN A 142 -38.18 -12.98 -13.03
C GLN A 142 -39.69 -12.89 -12.74
N GLY A 143 -40.07 -12.33 -11.59
CA GLY A 143 -41.48 -12.16 -11.24
C GLY A 143 -42.24 -11.22 -12.19
N GLU A 144 -41.58 -10.17 -12.69
CA GLU A 144 -42.16 -9.29 -13.72
C GLU A 144 -42.30 -9.99 -15.07
N LEU A 145 -41.34 -10.82 -15.46
CA LEU A 145 -41.42 -11.62 -16.69
C LEU A 145 -42.58 -12.62 -16.65
N GLU A 146 -42.78 -13.30 -15.52
CA GLU A 146 -43.92 -14.21 -15.32
C GLU A 146 -45.26 -13.46 -15.45
N ARG A 147 -45.40 -12.28 -14.82
CA ARG A 147 -46.61 -11.45 -14.91
C ARG A 147 -46.88 -10.90 -16.32
N GLN A 148 -45.84 -10.60 -17.09
CA GLN A 148 -45.96 -10.10 -18.47
C GLN A 148 -46.33 -11.21 -19.45
N GLN A 149 -45.93 -12.45 -19.20
CA GLN A 149 -46.40 -13.61 -19.96
C GLN A 149 -47.91 -13.84 -19.79
N GLU A 150 -48.49 -13.41 -18.66
CA GLU A 150 -49.91 -13.54 -18.37
C GLU A 150 -50.78 -12.39 -18.94
N ASN A 151 -50.24 -11.17 -19.08
CA ASN A 151 -51.04 -9.97 -19.34
C ASN A 151 -50.91 -9.32 -20.74
N ASN A 152 -50.16 -9.91 -21.67
CA ASN A 152 -50.16 -9.53 -23.10
C ASN A 152 -50.00 -8.01 -23.40
N GLY A 153 -49.13 -7.30 -22.66
CA GLY A 153 -48.52 -6.05 -23.12
C GLY A 153 -48.41 -4.92 -22.09
N GLU A 154 -47.20 -4.67 -21.59
CA GLU A 154 -46.48 -3.40 -21.74
C GLU A 154 -44.95 -3.66 -21.72
N SER A 155 -44.17 -2.72 -22.27
CA SER A 155 -42.85 -2.87 -22.90
C SER A 155 -41.87 -3.92 -22.34
N ILE A 156 -41.81 -5.10 -22.99
CA ILE A 156 -40.71 -6.09 -22.87
C ILE A 156 -39.31 -5.44 -22.99
N ASN A 157 -39.19 -4.29 -23.66
CA ASN A 157 -37.92 -3.61 -23.84
C ASN A 157 -37.33 -3.08 -22.52
N SER A 158 -38.16 -2.56 -21.59
CA SER A 158 -37.62 -2.08 -20.30
C SER A 158 -37.10 -3.23 -19.44
N LEU A 159 -37.73 -4.41 -19.53
CA LEU A 159 -37.22 -5.63 -18.90
C LEU A 159 -35.89 -6.08 -19.50
N TRP A 160 -35.73 -5.98 -20.83
CA TRP A 160 -34.44 -6.29 -21.47
C TRP A 160 -33.35 -5.31 -21.08
N ASP A 161 -33.67 -4.03 -20.90
CA ASP A 161 -32.70 -3.03 -20.43
C ASP A 161 -32.28 -3.31 -18.98
N GLU A 162 -33.20 -3.68 -18.09
CA GLU A 162 -32.86 -4.11 -16.73
C GLU A 162 -32.00 -5.39 -16.73
N VAL A 163 -32.33 -6.38 -17.55
CA VAL A 163 -31.53 -7.61 -17.68
C VAL A 163 -30.13 -7.32 -18.22
N ARG A 164 -30.00 -6.37 -19.16
CA ARG A 164 -28.69 -5.93 -19.67
C ARG A 164 -27.88 -5.25 -18.55
N GLN A 165 -28.52 -4.42 -17.74
CA GLN A 165 -27.86 -3.77 -16.60
C GLN A 165 -27.42 -4.80 -15.53
N ILE A 166 -28.26 -5.79 -15.22
CA ILE A 166 -27.92 -6.89 -14.32
C ILE A 166 -26.72 -7.68 -14.87
N ASP A 167 -26.67 -7.95 -16.18
CA ASP A 167 -25.55 -8.64 -16.81
C ASP A 167 -24.24 -7.85 -16.69
N GLU A 168 -24.27 -6.56 -17.03
CA GLU A 168 -23.11 -5.67 -16.90
C GLU A 168 -22.61 -5.58 -15.45
N ASP A 169 -23.51 -5.43 -14.49
CA ASP A 169 -23.14 -5.35 -13.08
C ASP A 169 -22.60 -6.70 -12.55
N SER A 170 -23.14 -7.82 -13.04
CA SER A 170 -22.63 -9.16 -12.73
C SER A 170 -21.21 -9.37 -13.27
N GLN A 171 -20.93 -8.93 -14.50
CA GLN A 171 -19.59 -8.98 -15.10
C GLN A 171 -18.58 -8.13 -14.32
N LYS A 172 -18.98 -6.95 -13.81
CA LYS A 172 -18.13 -6.10 -12.96
C LYS A 172 -17.75 -6.81 -11.66
N ILE A 173 -18.73 -7.42 -10.98
CA ILE A 173 -18.46 -8.19 -9.74
C ILE A 173 -17.56 -9.38 -10.02
N PHE A 174 -17.81 -10.15 -11.09
CA PHE A 174 -16.98 -11.29 -11.45
C PHE A 174 -15.54 -10.87 -11.77
N THR A 175 -15.36 -9.78 -12.52
CA THR A 175 -14.02 -9.24 -12.82
C THR A 175 -13.29 -8.87 -11.54
N GLU A 176 -13.95 -8.19 -10.61
CA GLU A 176 -13.34 -7.87 -9.32
C GLU A 176 -13.00 -9.10 -8.49
N TYR A 177 -13.86 -10.11 -8.47
CA TYR A 177 -13.60 -11.37 -7.80
C TYR A 177 -12.35 -12.07 -8.36
N ILE A 178 -12.19 -12.11 -9.69
CA ILE A 178 -11.01 -12.68 -10.33
C ILE A 178 -9.75 -11.85 -10.07
N GLU A 179 -9.82 -10.52 -10.18
CA GLU A 179 -8.67 -9.64 -9.87
C GLU A 179 -8.24 -9.81 -8.41
N PHE A 180 -9.20 -9.95 -7.49
CA PHE A 180 -8.93 -10.21 -6.07
C PHE A 180 -8.21 -11.55 -5.86
N LEU A 181 -8.75 -12.65 -6.40
CA LEU A 181 -8.15 -13.97 -6.24
C LEU A 181 -6.77 -14.06 -6.90
N SER A 182 -6.66 -13.53 -8.11
CA SER A 182 -5.40 -13.51 -8.85
C SER A 182 -4.36 -12.68 -8.11
N GLY A 183 -4.76 -11.49 -7.64
CA GLY A 183 -3.88 -10.61 -6.89
C GLY A 183 -3.38 -11.24 -5.58
N LEU A 184 -4.27 -11.91 -4.83
CA LEU A 184 -3.88 -12.67 -3.64
C LEU A 184 -2.92 -13.82 -3.96
N ALA A 185 -3.19 -14.59 -5.02
CA ALA A 185 -2.32 -15.68 -5.42
C ALA A 185 -0.92 -15.17 -5.82
N MET A 186 -0.85 -14.07 -6.57
CA MET A 186 0.40 -13.45 -6.98
C MET A 186 1.21 -12.93 -5.79
N ARG A 187 0.55 -12.26 -4.83
CA ARG A 187 1.18 -11.79 -3.60
C ARG A 187 1.63 -12.95 -2.72
N GLY A 188 0.83 -14.01 -2.62
CA GLY A 188 1.19 -15.24 -1.91
C GLY A 188 2.38 -15.97 -2.52
N ALA A 189 2.56 -15.84 -3.84
CA ALA A 189 3.73 -16.36 -4.56
C ALA A 189 4.94 -15.40 -4.55
N GLY A 190 4.82 -14.21 -3.97
CA GLY A 190 5.88 -13.19 -3.94
C GLY A 190 6.18 -12.55 -5.30
N LEU A 191 5.27 -12.66 -6.28
CA LEU A 191 5.47 -12.14 -7.64
C LEU A 191 5.27 -10.63 -7.75
N ASP A 192 4.81 -9.98 -6.69
CA ASP A 192 4.65 -8.53 -6.61
C ASP A 192 5.92 -7.82 -6.10
N SER A 193 7.01 -8.53 -5.84
CA SER A 193 8.29 -7.98 -5.35
C SER A 193 8.12 -7.08 -4.11
N GLU A 194 7.19 -7.43 -3.22
CA GLU A 194 6.80 -6.68 -2.02
C GLU A 194 6.17 -5.29 -2.29
N ILE A 195 5.87 -4.92 -3.54
CA ILE A 195 5.31 -3.61 -3.87
C ILE A 195 3.96 -3.38 -3.18
N CYS A 196 3.16 -4.43 -2.97
CA CYS A 196 1.89 -4.31 -2.26
C CYS A 196 2.12 -4.10 -0.75
N ASN A 197 3.15 -4.71 -0.16
CA ASN A 197 3.52 -4.40 1.23
C ASN A 197 3.96 -2.93 1.36
N PHE A 198 4.65 -2.40 0.36
CA PHE A 198 4.99 -0.99 0.30
C PHE A 198 3.74 -0.11 0.17
N ALA A 199 2.82 -0.46 -0.72
CA ALA A 199 1.57 0.26 -0.91
C ALA A 199 0.70 0.27 0.36
N ASP A 200 0.57 -0.87 1.03
CA ASP A 200 -0.18 -1.03 2.29
C ASP A 200 0.40 -0.14 3.39
N ASN A 201 1.73 -0.12 3.53
CA ASN A 201 2.43 0.70 4.51
C ASN A 201 2.25 2.20 4.23
N LEU A 202 2.33 2.63 2.96
CA LEU A 202 2.10 4.01 2.56
C LEU A 202 0.68 4.46 2.93
N ILE A 203 -0.33 3.65 2.63
CA ILE A 203 -1.71 3.96 2.99
C ILE A 203 -1.89 3.96 4.51
N SER A 204 -1.30 2.99 5.21
CA SER A 204 -1.35 2.93 6.67
C SER A 204 -0.87 4.24 7.30
N GLN A 205 0.29 4.75 6.89
CA GLN A 205 0.83 6.03 7.39
C GLN A 205 -0.13 7.20 7.15
N ILE A 206 -0.75 7.25 5.98
CA ILE A 206 -1.73 8.30 5.64
C ILE A 206 -3.02 8.15 6.46
N THR A 207 -3.46 6.92 6.76
CA THR A 207 -4.67 6.64 7.53
C THR A 207 -4.52 6.83 9.04
N GLU A 208 -3.30 7.05 9.56
CA GLU A 208 -3.08 7.34 10.98
C GLU A 208 -3.72 8.69 11.40
N TYR A 209 -3.92 9.60 10.45
CA TYR A 209 -4.51 10.91 10.71
C TYR A 209 -6.01 10.82 11.05
N PRO A 210 -6.50 11.48 12.13
CA PRO A 210 -7.88 11.30 12.62
C PRO A 210 -9.00 11.48 11.58
N ILE A 211 -8.86 12.45 10.68
CA ILE A 211 -9.84 12.71 9.61
C ILE A 211 -9.89 11.58 8.56
N LEU A 212 -8.79 10.83 8.42
CA LEU A 212 -8.62 9.72 7.46
C LEU A 212 -8.76 8.33 8.12
N LYS A 213 -8.70 8.26 9.46
CA LYS A 213 -8.72 7.02 10.27
C LYS A 213 -10.09 6.34 10.34
N GLY A 214 -11.17 7.09 10.22
CA GLY A 214 -12.55 6.61 10.29
C GLY A 214 -13.07 5.86 9.04
N PRO A 215 -12.79 6.31 7.80
CA PRO A 215 -13.44 5.75 6.61
C PRO A 215 -12.92 4.38 6.16
N ILE A 216 -11.63 4.07 6.31
CA ILE A 216 -11.03 2.81 5.83
C ILE A 216 -10.05 2.33 6.90
N LYS A 217 -10.48 1.38 7.74
CA LYS A 217 -9.68 0.88 8.87
C LYS A 217 -8.54 -0.05 8.43
N TYR A 218 -8.59 -0.54 7.20
CA TYR A 218 -7.65 -1.49 6.62
C TYR A 218 -7.67 -1.35 5.10
N SER A 219 -6.50 -1.24 4.49
CA SER A 219 -6.30 -1.26 3.04
C SER A 219 -5.50 -2.49 2.67
N LEU A 220 -6.01 -3.30 1.74
CA LEU A 220 -5.22 -4.34 1.08
C LEU A 220 -5.00 -3.92 -0.35
N THR A 221 -3.73 -3.80 -0.69
CA THR A 221 -3.30 -3.64 -2.07
C THR A 221 -3.03 -5.00 -2.68
N ILE A 222 -3.47 -5.14 -3.93
CA ILE A 222 -3.31 -6.34 -4.72
C ILE A 222 -2.70 -5.99 -6.07
N PRO A 223 -1.79 -6.82 -6.60
CA PRO A 223 -1.39 -6.70 -7.99
C PRO A 223 -2.60 -7.02 -8.87
N ALA A 224 -2.79 -6.23 -9.92
CA ALA A 224 -3.93 -6.36 -10.81
C ALA A 224 -3.51 -6.06 -12.25
N ARG A 225 -4.31 -6.52 -13.22
CA ARG A 225 -4.06 -6.18 -14.62
C ARG A 225 -4.18 -4.68 -14.87
N HIS A 226 -5.18 -4.05 -14.25
CA HIS A 226 -5.45 -2.62 -14.36
C HIS A 226 -5.80 -2.05 -12.98
N GLU A 227 -5.44 -0.79 -12.77
CA GLU A 227 -5.97 0.02 -11.68
C GLU A 227 -7.51 0.05 -11.78
N ALA A 228 -8.22 0.06 -10.65
CA ALA A 228 -9.68 0.05 -10.69
C ALA A 228 -10.21 1.34 -11.31
N ARG A 229 -9.58 2.49 -11.02
CA ARG A 229 -9.92 3.86 -11.47
C ARG A 229 -11.39 4.26 -11.31
N GLU A 230 -12.18 3.42 -10.65
CA GLU A 230 -13.60 3.55 -10.37
C GLU A 230 -13.86 3.01 -8.95
N ASN A 231 -15.12 3.02 -8.50
CA ASN A 231 -15.43 2.34 -7.24
C ASN A 231 -15.20 0.85 -7.45
N SER A 232 -14.07 0.31 -6.99
CA SER A 232 -13.97 -1.11 -6.68
C SER A 232 -15.12 -1.42 -5.73
N PRO A 233 -16.08 -2.28 -6.12
CA PRO A 233 -17.19 -2.65 -5.27
C PRO A 233 -16.77 -3.12 -3.87
N ALA A 234 -15.60 -3.75 -3.75
CA ALA A 234 -15.01 -4.22 -2.51
C ALA A 234 -14.00 -3.25 -1.86
N GLY A 235 -13.80 -2.03 -2.38
CA GLY A 235 -12.77 -1.12 -1.84
C GLY A 235 -11.34 -1.68 -1.91
N LEU A 236 -11.08 -2.53 -2.89
CA LEU A 236 -9.76 -3.05 -3.22
C LEU A 236 -8.92 -1.97 -3.89
N ILE A 237 -7.65 -1.92 -3.50
CA ILE A 237 -6.69 -0.97 -4.06
C ILE A 237 -5.79 -1.76 -4.99
N ARG A 238 -5.87 -1.45 -6.28
CA ARG A 238 -5.21 -2.24 -7.33
C ARG A 238 -3.90 -1.59 -7.74
N VAL A 239 -2.81 -2.35 -7.70
CA VAL A 239 -1.51 -1.95 -8.25
C VAL A 239 -1.41 -2.51 -9.67
N GLY A 240 -1.60 -1.64 -10.67
CA GLY A 240 -1.69 -2.04 -12.08
C GLY A 240 -0.36 -2.47 -12.70
N PHE A 241 -0.39 -3.53 -13.51
CA PHE A 241 0.68 -3.95 -14.43
C PHE A 241 0.81 -2.98 -15.63
N PRO A 242 2.00 -2.75 -16.26
CA PRO A 242 3.29 -3.43 -16.07
C PRO A 242 4.18 -2.92 -14.94
N GLU A 243 3.75 -1.91 -14.21
CA GLU A 243 4.66 -1.11 -13.41
C GLU A 243 4.53 -1.45 -11.93
N TRP A 244 5.00 -2.61 -11.50
CA TRP A 244 5.16 -2.97 -10.09
C TRP A 244 6.51 -2.48 -9.56
N THR A 245 6.69 -1.16 -9.57
CA THR A 245 7.95 -0.51 -9.20
C THR A 245 7.68 0.63 -8.23
N ILE A 246 8.74 1.13 -7.58
CA ILE A 246 8.61 2.29 -6.70
C ILE A 246 8.06 3.54 -7.41
N TRP A 247 8.21 3.61 -8.74
CA TRP A 247 7.85 4.78 -9.53
C TRP A 247 6.34 4.98 -9.63
N THR A 248 5.59 3.90 -9.61
CA THR A 248 4.12 3.90 -9.68
C THR A 248 3.45 3.76 -8.33
N LEU A 249 4.21 3.49 -7.28
CA LEU A 249 3.67 3.47 -5.94
C LEU A 249 2.89 4.74 -5.58
N PRO A 250 3.29 5.96 -6.02
CA PRO A 250 2.46 7.15 -5.89
C PRO A 250 1.02 7.02 -6.40
N LEU A 251 0.79 6.24 -7.46
CA LEU A 251 -0.53 6.05 -8.08
C LEU A 251 -1.51 5.32 -7.16
N VAL A 252 -1.01 4.56 -6.18
CA VAL A 252 -1.86 3.91 -5.17
C VAL A 252 -2.71 4.91 -4.40
N ILE A 253 -2.24 6.15 -4.23
CA ILE A 253 -2.96 7.19 -3.49
C ILE A 253 -4.23 7.63 -4.23
N SER A 254 -4.26 7.62 -5.56
CA SER A 254 -5.50 7.94 -6.28
C SER A 254 -6.49 6.78 -6.19
N GLU A 255 -6.04 5.53 -6.26
CA GLU A 255 -6.86 4.35 -6.01
C GLU A 255 -7.49 4.39 -4.61
N TYR A 256 -6.70 4.72 -3.58
CA TYR A 256 -7.22 4.98 -2.24
C TYR A 256 -8.19 6.18 -2.20
N GLY A 257 -7.86 7.25 -2.92
CA GLY A 257 -8.67 8.46 -3.06
C GLY A 257 -10.09 8.16 -3.56
N TYR A 258 -10.25 7.28 -4.55
CA TYR A 258 -11.56 6.89 -5.07
C TYR A 258 -12.49 6.32 -3.99
N ILE A 259 -11.94 5.61 -3.00
CA ILE A 259 -12.70 5.06 -1.87
C ILE A 259 -12.98 6.16 -0.85
N LEU A 260 -11.96 6.97 -0.54
CA LEU A 260 -12.02 7.98 0.51
C LEU A 260 -12.96 9.15 0.18
N VAL A 261 -12.91 9.71 -1.04
CA VAL A 261 -13.65 10.93 -1.40
C VAL A 261 -15.17 10.77 -1.22
N ARG A 262 -15.69 9.55 -1.34
CA ARG A 262 -17.12 9.24 -1.10
C ARG A 262 -17.48 9.15 0.38
N LYS A 263 -16.50 8.88 1.24
CA LYS A 263 -16.71 8.76 2.69
C LYS A 263 -16.56 10.09 3.41
N ILE A 264 -16.01 11.10 2.76
CA ILE A 264 -15.90 12.47 3.28
C ILE A 264 -17.12 13.28 2.82
N PRO A 265 -18.03 13.69 3.71
CA PRO A 265 -19.28 14.34 3.32
C PRO A 265 -19.11 15.56 2.41
N ALA A 266 -18.12 16.41 2.71
CA ALA A 266 -17.84 17.63 1.95
C ALA A 266 -17.41 17.35 0.49
N LEU A 267 -16.68 16.26 0.25
CA LEU A 267 -16.28 15.85 -1.10
C LEU A 267 -17.37 15.03 -1.77
N ARG A 268 -18.06 14.17 -1.03
CA ARG A 268 -19.19 13.36 -1.50
C ARG A 268 -20.29 14.21 -2.11
N GLN A 269 -20.74 15.26 -1.41
CA GLN A 269 -21.77 16.17 -1.92
C GLN A 269 -21.37 16.84 -3.24
N TYR A 270 -20.07 17.14 -3.38
CA TYR A 270 -19.53 17.77 -4.56
C TYR A 270 -19.44 16.81 -5.77
N ILE A 271 -19.18 15.52 -5.55
CA ILE A 271 -19.05 14.53 -6.63
C ILE A 271 -20.36 13.80 -6.99
N ASP A 272 -21.27 13.57 -6.03
CA ASP A 272 -22.49 12.76 -6.26
C ASP A 272 -23.51 13.49 -7.16
N GLY A 273 -23.41 14.82 -7.32
CA GLY A 273 -24.27 15.64 -8.20
C GLY A 273 -23.61 16.10 -9.50
N ALA A 274 -22.41 15.62 -9.81
CA ALA A 274 -21.57 16.16 -10.88
C ALA A 274 -21.27 15.13 -11.98
N GLU A 275 -20.68 15.57 -13.10
CA GLU A 275 -20.26 14.66 -14.17
C GLU A 275 -19.30 13.58 -13.63
N PRO A 276 -19.39 12.32 -14.09
CA PRO A 276 -18.54 11.22 -13.60
C PRO A 276 -17.04 11.57 -13.60
N LYS A 277 -16.58 12.31 -14.62
CA LYS A 277 -15.20 12.79 -14.76
C LYS A 277 -14.71 13.62 -13.56
N ASN A 278 -15.60 14.37 -12.90
CA ASN A 278 -15.24 15.25 -11.78
C ASN A 278 -14.69 14.46 -10.60
N ARG A 279 -15.17 13.22 -10.39
CA ARG A 279 -14.65 12.35 -9.36
C ARG A 279 -13.16 12.04 -9.58
N HIS A 280 -12.77 11.69 -10.80
CA HIS A 280 -11.38 11.39 -11.13
C HIS A 280 -10.49 12.62 -10.92
N LEU A 281 -10.96 13.80 -11.33
CA LEU A 281 -10.24 15.06 -11.15
C LEU A 281 -10.08 15.43 -9.66
N VAL A 282 -11.14 15.30 -8.85
CA VAL A 282 -11.05 15.52 -7.39
C VAL A 282 -10.07 14.54 -6.74
N VAL A 283 -10.03 13.30 -7.21
CA VAL A 283 -9.07 12.29 -6.75
C VAL A 283 -7.63 12.63 -7.15
N ASP A 284 -7.39 13.12 -8.37
CA ASP A 284 -6.07 13.59 -8.80
C ASP A 284 -5.59 14.78 -7.96
N ALA A 285 -6.47 15.75 -7.69
CA ALA A 285 -6.20 16.87 -6.80
C ALA A 285 -5.87 16.40 -5.38
N PHE A 286 -6.66 15.47 -4.84
CA PHE A 286 -6.43 14.87 -3.52
C PHE A 286 -5.09 14.15 -3.43
N ALA A 287 -4.76 13.30 -4.39
CA ALA A 287 -3.52 12.54 -4.38
C ALA A 287 -2.29 13.45 -4.53
N THR A 288 -2.40 14.50 -5.36
CA THR A 288 -1.38 15.56 -5.46
C THR A 288 -1.21 16.31 -4.15
N PHE A 289 -2.30 16.66 -3.47
CA PHE A 289 -2.25 17.35 -2.18
C PHE A 289 -1.52 16.54 -1.10
N ILE A 290 -1.78 15.22 -1.04
CA ILE A 290 -1.20 14.33 -0.03
C ILE A 290 0.26 14.00 -0.28
N LEU A 291 0.56 13.63 -1.53
CA LEU A 291 1.85 13.04 -1.87
C LEU A 291 2.78 14.05 -2.56
N GLY A 292 2.27 15.19 -3.00
CA GLY A 292 3.04 16.26 -3.61
C GLY A 292 3.63 15.85 -4.97
N PRO A 293 4.84 16.33 -5.29
CA PRO A 293 5.48 16.12 -6.58
C PRO A 293 5.59 14.67 -7.05
N ALA A 294 5.79 13.69 -6.16
CA ALA A 294 5.89 12.28 -6.52
C ALA A 294 4.64 11.76 -7.27
N TYR A 295 3.45 12.16 -6.84
CA TYR A 295 2.21 11.80 -7.54
C TYR A 295 2.15 12.45 -8.92
N ALA A 296 2.45 13.75 -8.98
CA ALA A 296 2.42 14.51 -10.22
C ALA A 296 3.39 13.91 -11.26
N CYS A 297 4.61 13.57 -10.84
CA CYS A 297 5.60 12.91 -11.69
C CYS A 297 5.09 11.56 -12.20
N ALA A 298 4.58 10.70 -11.30
CA ALA A 298 4.10 9.38 -11.67
C ALA A 298 2.94 9.45 -12.68
N VAL A 299 1.99 10.37 -12.50
CA VAL A 299 0.87 10.50 -13.43
C VAL A 299 1.30 11.11 -14.76
N ILE A 300 1.93 12.28 -14.72
CA ILE A 300 2.24 13.06 -15.93
C ILE A 300 3.24 12.31 -16.81
N LEU A 301 4.23 11.64 -16.23
CA LEU A 301 5.34 11.03 -16.98
C LEU A 301 5.09 9.57 -17.35
N LEU A 302 4.22 8.85 -16.63
CA LEU A 302 4.00 7.40 -16.86
C LEU A 302 2.57 7.03 -17.27
N ARG A 303 1.57 7.90 -17.02
CA ARG A 303 0.14 7.53 -17.19
C ARG A 303 -0.64 8.37 -18.16
N LEU A 304 -0.30 9.64 -18.34
CA LEU A 304 -1.01 10.50 -19.27
C LEU A 304 -0.55 10.21 -20.70
N ASP A 305 -1.52 9.88 -21.55
CA ASP A 305 -1.30 9.60 -22.96
C ASP A 305 -2.38 10.35 -23.77
N ILE A 306 -1.93 11.29 -24.60
CA ILE A 306 -2.81 12.09 -25.46
C ILE A 306 -3.12 11.42 -26.80
N GLN A 307 -2.31 10.42 -27.19
CA GLN A 307 -2.48 9.64 -28.42
C GLN A 307 -3.27 8.33 -28.18
N GLY A 308 -3.36 7.92 -26.92
CA GLY A 308 -4.12 6.76 -26.48
C GLY A 308 -5.64 6.87 -26.75
N PRO A 309 -6.40 5.81 -26.44
CA PRO A 309 -7.85 5.84 -26.55
C PRO A 309 -8.43 7.02 -25.77
N LYS A 310 -9.54 7.61 -26.24
CA LYS A 310 -10.20 8.72 -25.55
C LYS A 310 -10.56 8.29 -24.13
N GLN A 311 -9.93 8.92 -23.15
CA GLN A 311 -10.19 8.73 -21.72
C GLN A 311 -11.16 9.78 -21.20
N MET A 312 -11.92 9.43 -20.17
CA MET A 312 -12.75 10.34 -19.40
C MET A 312 -12.28 10.27 -17.93
N PRO A 313 -11.73 11.35 -17.34
CA PRO A 313 -11.35 12.61 -17.98
C PRO A 313 -10.21 12.44 -18.99
N SER A 314 -10.08 13.41 -19.89
CA SER A 314 -8.98 13.48 -20.84
C SER A 314 -7.63 13.67 -20.12
N ALA A 315 -6.54 13.28 -20.78
CA ALA A 315 -5.20 13.47 -20.23
C ALA A 315 -4.89 14.94 -19.93
N LEU A 316 -5.42 15.88 -20.73
CA LEU A 316 -5.26 17.32 -20.50
C LEU A 316 -5.98 17.81 -19.24
N GLU A 317 -7.22 17.35 -18.99
CA GLU A 317 -7.97 17.71 -17.78
C GLU A 317 -7.25 17.22 -16.52
N ARG A 318 -6.74 15.97 -16.55
CA ARG A 318 -5.98 15.38 -15.45
C ARG A 318 -4.68 16.14 -15.20
N TYR A 319 -3.89 16.40 -16.25
CA TYR A 319 -2.67 17.22 -16.20
C TYR A 319 -2.96 18.59 -15.56
N SER A 320 -4.01 19.27 -16.03
CA SER A 320 -4.36 20.62 -15.60
C SER A 320 -4.74 20.65 -14.11
N VAL A 321 -5.51 19.67 -13.62
CA VAL A 321 -5.87 19.59 -12.20
C VAL A 321 -4.67 19.33 -11.31
N ILE A 322 -3.77 18.44 -11.72
CA ILE A 322 -2.54 18.11 -10.97
C ILE A 322 -1.65 19.35 -10.85
N LEU A 323 -1.36 20.03 -11.95
CA LEU A 323 -0.57 21.25 -11.91
C LEU A 323 -1.26 22.38 -11.15
N THR A 324 -2.58 22.54 -11.28
CA THR A 324 -3.32 23.55 -10.53
C THR A 324 -3.20 23.30 -9.02
N MET A 325 -3.27 22.04 -8.57
CA MET A 325 -3.05 21.71 -7.16
C MET A 325 -1.61 21.98 -6.71
N LEU A 326 -0.59 21.61 -7.49
CA LEU A 326 0.81 21.92 -7.16
C LEU A 326 1.07 23.44 -7.08
N ASN A 327 0.53 24.22 -8.03
CA ASN A 327 0.59 25.68 -7.99
C ASN A 327 -0.08 26.22 -6.72
N ARG A 328 -1.26 25.70 -6.35
CA ARG A 328 -1.95 26.09 -5.13
C ARG A 328 -1.14 25.79 -3.86
N MET A 329 -0.47 24.64 -3.82
CA MET A 329 0.48 24.27 -2.76
C MET A 329 1.68 25.24 -2.70
N ASN A 330 2.17 25.66 -3.86
CA ASN A 330 3.25 26.62 -3.98
C ASN A 330 2.84 28.02 -3.50
N GLU A 331 1.68 28.52 -3.91
CA GLU A 331 1.11 29.79 -3.44
C GLU A 331 0.96 29.84 -1.92
N HIS A 332 0.53 28.73 -1.30
CA HIS A 332 0.44 28.64 0.15
C HIS A 332 1.82 28.76 0.84
N ALA A 333 2.88 28.22 0.22
CA ALA A 333 4.24 28.36 0.70
C ALA A 333 4.81 29.76 0.41
N LEU A 334 4.45 30.38 -0.73
CA LEU A 334 4.83 31.75 -1.08
C LEU A 334 4.25 32.76 -0.10
N GLY A 335 3.03 32.53 0.40
CA GLY A 335 2.46 33.29 1.50
C GLY A 335 3.29 33.23 2.81
N LYS A 336 4.24 32.29 2.91
CA LYS A 336 5.21 32.14 4.00
C LYS A 336 6.64 32.56 3.58
N GLY A 337 6.81 33.15 2.39
CA GLY A 337 8.10 33.59 1.86
C GLY A 337 8.95 32.50 1.23
N LEU A 338 8.37 31.34 0.89
CA LEU A 338 9.09 30.20 0.29
C LEU A 338 8.53 29.89 -1.09
N ASP A 339 9.40 29.51 -2.04
CA ASP A 339 9.01 29.08 -3.40
C ASP A 339 9.46 27.63 -3.67
N PRO A 340 8.92 26.66 -2.92
CA PRO A 340 9.45 25.28 -2.89
C PRO A 340 9.22 24.51 -4.19
N TYR A 341 8.07 24.68 -4.84
CA TYR A 341 7.61 23.80 -5.91
C TYR A 341 7.78 24.37 -7.32
N SER A 342 8.20 25.63 -7.46
CA SER A 342 8.31 26.30 -8.78
C SER A 342 9.21 25.55 -9.75
N GLU A 343 10.36 25.04 -9.28
CA GLU A 343 11.29 24.29 -10.12
C GLU A 343 10.66 23.01 -10.69
N ILE A 344 10.02 22.20 -9.84
CA ILE A 344 9.43 20.93 -10.26
C ILE A 344 8.18 21.13 -11.10
N ILE A 345 7.39 22.17 -10.82
CA ILE A 345 6.26 22.58 -11.67
C ILE A 345 6.77 22.89 -13.08
N LYS A 346 7.82 23.71 -13.18
CA LYS A 346 8.42 24.06 -14.48
C LYS A 346 8.99 22.84 -15.21
N GLN A 347 9.63 21.90 -14.50
CA GLN A 347 10.12 20.66 -15.11
C GLN A 347 8.98 19.81 -15.70
N LEU A 348 7.88 19.65 -14.96
CA LEU A 348 6.70 18.91 -15.42
C LEU A 348 6.00 19.60 -16.60
N GLU A 349 5.90 20.93 -16.56
CA GLU A 349 5.38 21.73 -17.68
C GLU A 349 6.23 21.54 -18.93
N ASN A 350 7.55 21.64 -18.81
CA ASN A 350 8.47 21.43 -19.93
C ASN A 350 8.33 20.02 -20.53
N ALA A 351 8.34 18.98 -19.69
CA ALA A 351 8.19 17.59 -20.13
C ALA A 351 6.86 17.37 -20.87
N TRP A 352 5.77 17.97 -20.38
CA TRP A 352 4.46 17.89 -21.03
C TRP A 352 4.42 18.65 -22.37
N GLN A 353 5.03 19.83 -22.44
CA GLN A 353 5.13 20.59 -23.70
C GLN A 353 5.96 19.84 -24.74
N GLU A 354 7.09 19.25 -24.33
CA GLU A 354 7.93 18.43 -25.22
C GLU A 354 7.14 17.24 -25.76
N TYR A 355 6.36 16.55 -24.92
CA TYR A 355 5.49 15.45 -25.34
C TYR A 355 4.43 15.91 -26.37
N ILE A 356 3.72 17.01 -26.13
CA ILE A 356 2.75 17.57 -27.09
C ILE A 356 3.40 17.94 -28.42
N GLN A 357 4.59 18.56 -28.38
CA GLN A 357 5.33 18.94 -29.58
C GLN A 357 5.73 17.71 -30.41
N GLN A 358 6.20 16.65 -29.75
CA GLN A 358 6.60 15.41 -30.42
C GLN A 358 5.42 14.68 -31.07
N THR A 359 4.22 14.75 -30.50
CA THR A 359 3.02 14.11 -31.07
C THR A 359 2.32 14.96 -32.13
N GLY A 360 2.80 16.17 -32.42
CA GLY A 360 2.21 17.08 -33.40
C GLY A 360 0.77 17.51 -33.06
N SER A 361 0.36 17.36 -31.79
CA SER A 361 -1.01 17.68 -31.36
C SER A 361 -1.19 19.19 -31.19
N SER A 362 -2.16 19.79 -31.87
CA SER A 362 -2.51 21.22 -31.73
C SER A 362 -3.30 21.54 -30.46
N ILE A 363 -3.17 20.74 -29.41
CA ILE A 363 -3.88 20.93 -28.14
C ILE A 363 -3.24 22.12 -27.44
N SER A 364 -3.98 23.23 -27.26
CA SER A 364 -3.46 24.40 -26.56
C SER A 364 -3.21 24.05 -25.09
N CYS A 365 -2.08 24.53 -24.55
CA CYS A 365 -1.74 24.42 -23.14
C CYS A 365 -2.81 25.03 -22.22
N LEU A 366 -2.83 24.54 -20.97
CA LEU A 366 -3.64 24.97 -19.81
C LEU A 366 -4.72 26.02 -20.16
N SER A 367 -5.94 25.57 -20.46
CA SER A 367 -7.08 26.48 -20.40
C SER A 367 -7.20 26.97 -18.96
N ASP A 368 -7.37 28.28 -18.75
CA ASP A 368 -7.69 28.88 -17.46
C ASP A 368 -9.11 28.47 -17.05
N ASP A 369 -9.26 27.18 -16.76
CA ASP A 369 -10.54 26.52 -16.59
C ASP A 369 -10.97 26.72 -15.15
N GLN A 370 -11.89 27.67 -14.98
CA GLN A 370 -12.53 27.96 -13.70
C GLN A 370 -13.06 26.69 -13.02
N THR A 371 -13.56 25.72 -13.80
CA THR A 371 -14.09 24.47 -13.25
C THR A 371 -12.99 23.59 -12.64
N ILE A 372 -11.76 23.65 -13.15
CA ILE A 372 -10.61 22.94 -12.60
C ILE A 372 -10.16 23.57 -11.29
N LYS A 373 -10.09 24.91 -11.26
CA LYS A 373 -9.76 25.67 -10.04
C LYS A 373 -10.76 25.38 -8.92
N GLU A 374 -12.06 25.33 -9.22
CA GLU A 374 -13.10 24.99 -8.25
C GLU A 374 -12.89 23.60 -7.62
N LYS A 375 -12.52 22.60 -8.42
CA LYS A 375 -12.25 21.23 -7.92
C LYS A 375 -11.04 21.22 -6.99
N VAL A 376 -9.97 21.92 -7.36
CA VAL A 376 -8.76 22.07 -6.55
C VAL A 376 -9.08 22.79 -5.24
N GLU A 377 -9.83 23.88 -5.29
CA GLU A 377 -10.23 24.62 -4.10
C GLU A 377 -11.14 23.81 -3.17
N GLN A 378 -12.00 22.95 -3.72
CA GLN A 378 -12.84 22.08 -2.89
C GLN A 378 -11.99 21.10 -2.06
N VAL A 379 -10.99 20.47 -2.69
CA VAL A 379 -10.03 19.60 -1.98
C VAL A 379 -9.21 20.42 -0.99
N TRP A 380 -8.67 21.57 -1.43
CA TRP A 380 -7.87 22.45 -0.58
C TRP A 380 -8.61 22.85 0.68
N ASN A 381 -9.83 23.39 0.56
CA ASN A 381 -10.61 23.84 1.70
C ASN A 381 -11.06 22.70 2.62
N THR A 382 -11.15 21.47 2.11
CA THR A 382 -11.46 20.29 2.93
C THR A 382 -10.30 19.90 3.84
N PHE A 383 -9.04 20.07 3.40
CA PHE A 383 -7.87 19.52 4.09
C PHE A 383 -6.82 20.53 4.55
N LYS A 384 -6.87 21.80 4.13
CA LYS A 384 -5.83 22.82 4.43
C LYS A 384 -5.52 22.98 5.92
N ASP A 385 -6.51 22.79 6.78
CA ASP A 385 -6.37 22.94 8.23
C ASP A 385 -5.86 21.66 8.90
N VAL A 386 -5.72 20.58 8.13
CA VAL A 386 -5.17 19.30 8.59
C VAL A 386 -3.68 19.26 8.20
N THR A 387 -2.87 19.92 9.03
CA THR A 387 -1.44 20.20 8.79
C THR A 387 -0.58 18.99 8.38
N PHE A 388 -0.97 17.77 8.75
CA PHE A 388 -0.19 16.57 8.46
C PHE A 388 -0.61 15.83 7.17
N VAL A 389 -1.77 16.18 6.59
CA VAL A 389 -2.27 15.56 5.36
C VAL A 389 -1.59 16.17 4.14
N LEU A 390 -1.42 17.50 4.11
CA LEU A 390 -0.68 18.20 3.07
C LEU A 390 0.78 17.74 3.04
N TYR A 391 1.32 17.47 1.85
CA TYR A 391 2.77 17.22 1.72
C TYR A 391 3.56 18.49 2.14
N PRO A 392 4.42 18.41 3.16
CA PRO A 392 5.04 19.59 3.76
C PRO A 392 6.14 20.17 2.86
N HIS A 393 6.01 21.46 2.53
CA HIS A 393 6.97 22.20 1.71
C HIS A 393 8.39 22.26 2.31
N GLY A 394 8.51 22.31 3.64
CA GLY A 394 9.82 22.30 4.31
C GLY A 394 10.58 20.99 4.03
N GLU A 395 9.87 19.85 4.08
CA GLU A 395 10.48 18.56 3.78
C GLU A 395 10.83 18.42 2.30
N TRP A 396 9.99 18.97 1.40
CA TRP A 396 10.34 19.04 -0.01
C TRP A 396 11.67 19.77 -0.25
N ILE A 397 11.87 20.94 0.36
CA ILE A 397 13.13 21.71 0.25
C ILE A 397 14.31 20.87 0.74
N ASN A 398 14.20 20.27 1.94
CA ASN A 398 15.26 19.46 2.52
C ASN A 398 15.63 18.27 1.62
N ILE A 399 14.63 17.55 1.12
CA ILE A 399 14.84 16.35 0.29
C ILE A 399 15.41 16.70 -1.08
N ARG A 400 14.92 17.78 -1.70
CA ARG A 400 15.37 18.22 -3.03
C ARG A 400 16.87 18.50 -3.06
N ASP A 401 17.40 19.05 -1.97
CA ASP A 401 18.77 19.54 -1.88
C ASP A 401 19.73 18.46 -1.32
N ASP A 402 19.25 17.53 -0.48
CA ASP A 402 20.10 16.53 0.21
C ASP A 402 20.00 15.09 -0.31
N TRP A 403 19.12 14.75 -1.25
CA TRP A 403 18.92 13.34 -1.65
C TRP A 403 20.20 12.62 -2.13
N GLN A 404 21.05 13.29 -2.92
CA GLN A 404 22.34 12.71 -3.33
C GLN A 404 23.31 12.49 -2.16
N ASN A 405 23.23 13.33 -1.13
CA ASN A 405 24.01 13.15 0.09
C ASN A 405 23.45 11.98 0.93
N LYS A 406 22.14 11.68 0.85
CA LYS A 406 21.51 10.48 1.42
C LYS A 406 21.94 9.18 0.75
N ILE A 407 22.07 9.18 -0.58
CA ILE A 407 22.58 8.01 -1.33
C ILE A 407 24.00 7.65 -0.83
N LYS A 408 24.78 8.65 -0.42
CA LYS A 408 26.15 8.49 0.08
C LYS A 408 26.23 8.20 1.58
N ASP A 409 25.26 8.64 2.40
CA ASP A 409 25.16 8.35 3.83
C ASP A 409 23.76 7.81 4.22
N PRO A 410 23.61 6.48 4.30
CA PRO A 410 22.35 5.82 4.69
C PRO A 410 21.87 6.16 6.12
N ASN A 411 22.72 6.75 6.98
CA ASN A 411 22.35 7.08 8.36
C ASN A 411 21.70 8.46 8.49
N LEU A 412 21.71 9.27 7.44
CA LEU A 412 21.17 10.62 7.48
C LEU A 412 19.64 10.52 7.59
N ASN A 413 19.05 11.06 8.66
CA ASN A 413 17.60 10.99 8.93
C ASN A 413 16.77 11.75 7.87
N ILE A 414 15.92 11.05 7.10
CA ILE A 414 15.05 11.64 6.04
C ILE A 414 13.59 11.79 6.53
N GLY A 415 13.38 11.68 7.86
CA GLY A 415 12.06 11.48 8.43
C GLY A 415 11.64 10.01 8.36
N GLN A 416 10.60 9.65 9.11
CA GLN A 416 10.03 8.29 9.14
C GLN A 416 8.88 8.10 8.12
N ASP A 417 8.70 9.07 7.22
CA ASP A 417 7.55 9.15 6.33
C ASP A 417 7.93 8.73 4.90
N LEU A 418 7.16 7.78 4.35
CA LEU A 418 7.39 7.20 3.03
C LEU A 418 7.19 8.21 1.90
N ARG A 419 6.38 9.25 2.13
CA ARG A 419 6.18 10.33 1.16
C ARG A 419 7.50 11.02 0.84
N HIS A 420 8.41 11.14 1.81
CA HIS A 420 9.72 11.76 1.61
C HIS A 420 10.62 10.94 0.70
N ILE A 421 10.64 9.62 0.90
CA ILE A 421 11.42 8.70 0.08
C ILE A 421 10.96 8.76 -1.39
N LEU A 422 9.64 8.72 -1.61
CA LEU A 422 9.08 8.75 -2.96
C LEU A 422 9.34 10.07 -3.67
N ASN A 423 9.20 11.21 -2.98
CA ASN A 423 9.48 12.53 -3.55
C ASN A 423 10.96 12.72 -3.86
N GLY A 424 11.86 12.25 -3.00
CA GLY A 424 13.30 12.31 -3.24
C GLY A 424 13.73 11.44 -4.41
N ALA A 425 13.24 10.19 -4.47
CA ALA A 425 13.53 9.29 -5.58
C ALA A 425 13.06 9.87 -6.93
N TRP A 426 11.85 10.44 -6.98
CA TRP A 426 11.33 11.07 -8.21
C TRP A 426 12.13 12.31 -8.61
N ASN A 427 12.48 13.16 -7.66
CA ASN A 427 13.31 14.34 -7.92
C ASN A 427 14.69 13.94 -8.48
N GLU A 428 15.32 12.91 -7.92
CA GLU A 428 16.61 12.42 -8.41
C GLU A 428 16.49 11.77 -9.78
N ARG A 429 15.42 10.99 -10.00
CA ARG A 429 15.14 10.39 -11.31
C ARG A 429 15.02 11.44 -12.41
N LEU A 430 14.45 12.61 -12.11
CA LEU A 430 14.33 13.71 -13.06
C LEU A 430 15.66 14.39 -13.37
N LYS A 431 16.60 14.40 -12.43
CA LYS A 431 17.93 14.99 -12.61
C LYS A 431 18.91 14.03 -13.29
N ASN A 432 18.86 12.74 -12.92
CA ASN A 432 19.81 11.72 -13.32
C ASN A 432 19.11 10.46 -13.86
N HIS A 433 18.68 10.51 -15.12
CA HIS A 433 17.97 9.41 -15.77
C HIS A 433 18.84 8.14 -15.99
N GLN A 434 20.16 8.23 -15.86
CA GLN A 434 21.07 7.10 -16.09
C GLN A 434 21.14 6.13 -14.89
N ASP A 435 20.77 6.60 -13.69
CA ASP A 435 20.92 5.86 -12.44
C ASP A 435 19.57 5.35 -11.89
N ILE A 436 18.55 5.15 -12.75
CA ILE A 436 17.18 4.79 -12.36
C ILE A 436 17.16 3.57 -11.42
N ASP A 437 17.91 2.52 -11.75
CA ASP A 437 17.92 1.28 -10.95
C ASP A 437 18.56 1.51 -9.58
N ILE A 438 19.65 2.27 -9.52
CA ILE A 438 20.35 2.62 -8.27
C ILE A 438 19.45 3.46 -7.37
N ILE A 439 18.73 4.43 -7.94
CA ILE A 439 17.78 5.27 -7.20
C ILE A 439 16.65 4.40 -6.63
N ALA A 440 16.15 3.45 -7.44
CA ALA A 440 15.09 2.54 -7.03
C ALA A 440 15.53 1.61 -5.88
N GLU A 441 16.68 0.97 -6.02
CA GLU A 441 17.26 0.12 -4.97
C GLU A 441 17.51 0.89 -3.68
N THR A 442 18.02 2.12 -3.79
CA THR A 442 18.26 2.99 -2.62
C THR A 442 16.96 3.32 -1.90
N ALA A 443 15.92 3.71 -2.63
CA ALA A 443 14.61 4.01 -2.05
C ALA A 443 14.00 2.79 -1.35
N ILE A 444 14.11 1.60 -1.95
CA ILE A 444 13.65 0.33 -1.35
C ILE A 444 14.43 0.03 -0.07
N SER A 445 15.75 0.19 -0.09
CA SER A 445 16.60 -0.04 1.08
C SER A 445 16.26 0.88 2.25
N LEU A 446 16.11 2.18 1.97
CA LEU A 446 15.71 3.19 2.96
C LEU A 446 14.35 2.85 3.60
N TRP A 447 13.40 2.40 2.78
CA TRP A 447 12.11 1.94 3.29
C TRP A 447 12.25 0.78 4.26
N LYS A 448 12.93 -0.30 3.85
CA LYS A 448 13.12 -1.48 4.69
C LYS A 448 13.76 -1.09 6.03
N GLY A 449 14.71 -0.15 6.01
CA GLY A 449 15.27 0.48 7.20
C GLY A 449 14.23 1.12 8.12
N LEU A 450 13.28 1.91 7.58
CA LEU A 450 12.21 2.54 8.38
C LEU A 450 11.31 1.52 9.06
N THR A 451 10.82 0.52 8.32
CA THR A 451 9.89 -0.49 8.85
C THR A 451 10.48 -1.30 10.01
N SER A 452 11.76 -1.68 9.91
CA SER A 452 12.46 -2.41 10.98
C SER A 452 12.65 -1.55 12.25
N LYS A 453 12.89 -0.24 12.12
CA LYS A 453 13.03 0.68 13.25
C LYS A 453 11.70 0.92 13.97
N THR A 454 10.62 1.16 13.23
CA THR A 454 9.27 1.36 13.79
C THR A 454 8.77 0.12 14.54
N GLN A 455 9.08 -1.09 14.04
CA GLN A 455 8.78 -2.34 14.75
C GLN A 455 9.54 -2.45 16.08
N ARG A 456 10.84 -2.12 16.09
CA ARG A 456 11.68 -2.14 17.31
C ARG A 456 11.22 -1.12 18.36
N GLU A 457 10.80 0.07 17.96
CA GLU A 457 10.28 1.12 18.86
C GLU A 457 8.90 0.73 19.45
N SER A 458 8.00 0.18 18.63
CA SER A 458 6.69 -0.31 19.07
C SER A 458 6.81 -1.47 20.07
N GLN A 459 7.77 -2.38 19.87
CA GLN A 459 8.06 -3.48 20.79
C GLN A 459 8.65 -3.00 22.13
N LYS A 460 9.48 -1.95 22.13
CA LYS A 460 9.99 -1.33 23.38
C LYS A 460 8.86 -0.71 24.20
N SER A 461 7.95 0.03 23.56
CA SER A 461 6.78 0.63 24.21
C SER A 461 5.81 -0.44 24.74
N ALA A 462 5.59 -1.53 24.00
CA ALA A 462 4.77 -2.65 24.44
C ALA A 462 5.39 -3.41 25.64
N LYS A 463 6.72 -3.61 25.65
CA LYS A 463 7.44 -4.22 26.77
C LYS A 463 7.40 -3.33 28.03
N GLN A 464 7.46 -2.01 27.89
CA GLN A 464 7.30 -1.07 29.01
C GLN A 464 5.88 -1.07 29.57
N HIS A 465 4.84 -1.08 28.72
CA HIS A 465 3.46 -1.18 29.17
C HIS A 465 3.13 -2.53 29.82
N SER A 466 3.65 -3.64 29.29
CA SER A 466 3.53 -4.96 29.91
C SER A 466 4.20 -4.98 31.29
N SER A 467 5.41 -4.43 31.42
CA SER A 467 6.13 -4.34 32.70
C SER A 467 5.40 -3.49 33.74
N MET A 468 4.76 -2.38 33.35
CA MET A 468 3.92 -1.58 34.26
C MET A 468 2.61 -2.27 34.65
N SER A 469 2.02 -3.08 33.75
CA SER A 469 0.80 -3.85 34.04
C SER A 469 1.06 -4.99 35.04
N SER A 470 2.25 -5.59 34.99
CA SER A 470 2.69 -6.63 35.92
C SER A 470 2.99 -6.06 37.32
N ILE A 471 3.51 -4.83 37.39
CA ILE A 471 3.73 -4.13 38.67
C ILE A 471 2.40 -3.72 39.34
N LYS A 472 1.36 -3.43 38.56
CA LYS A 472 0.01 -3.13 39.09
C LYS A 472 -0.81 -4.36 39.49
N LYS A 473 -0.42 -5.57 39.07
CA LYS A 473 -1.06 -6.83 39.51
C LYS A 473 -0.41 -7.45 40.76
N ASN A 474 0.76 -6.95 41.16
CA ASN A 474 1.50 -7.38 42.36
C ASN A 474 1.47 -6.33 43.50
N LYS A 475 0.56 -5.36 43.42
CA LYS A 475 0.11 -4.49 44.52
C LYS A 475 -1.38 -4.66 44.66
#